data_AF-A0A5C0WCK4-F1
#
_entry.id   AF-A0A5C0WCK4-F1
#
_cell.length_a   1.000
_cell.length_b   1.000
_cell.length_c   1.000
_cell.angle_alpha   90.00
_cell.angle_beta   90.00
_cell.angle_gamma   90.00
#
_symmetry.space_group_name_H-M   'P 1'
#
loop_
_entity.id
_entity.type
_entity.pdbx_description
1 polymer ?
#
loop_
_entity_poly.entity_id
_entity_poly.type
_entity_poly.pdbx_seq_one_letter_code
_entity_poly.pdbx_strand_id
1 'polypeptide(L)'
;MSGRDKLFQKTDEEVLNEEVEEQVTLSDEEKETEKRNKGEQLWTAVQAGETKHLITKVASILNRFPETRNSDVALMIKYWEVFQDHKGNQVSFEKLFELERLTSIARTRAKIQNEYGLFQADKKYRRYRQSKEEIQKEYEIATKPAIESIDIYADESGKNDDFAIVGSIWILAGGGILNARLADWSQEQKQIDSTVPNEFHFNKIKNNGNNILLYKDFFNLVMSEGHMSSFKAIAVNKTKITKPIDEIITELFYQLVRKGVEHEKNTGRIGLPKQIKYFKDKEDGESALRLSQIQQSLIDNFKLHYEDELTLNAFMSIDSRTSRLIQVADLFTGAINRRLNHQRKNPSQLNAKDEFASYVYDLLNIVEISSSSHTLEEPHGELTNDQSVIYVFD
;
A
#
# COMPACT_ATOMS: atom_id res chain seq x y z
N MET A 1 -19.59 39.76 21.15
CA MET A 1 -19.88 39.16 19.83
C MET A 1 -21.03 38.18 19.97
N SER A 2 -22.04 38.26 19.11
CA SER A 2 -23.15 37.29 19.05
C SER A 2 -22.64 35.91 18.62
N GLY A 3 -23.33 34.82 18.98
CA GLY A 3 -22.97 33.46 18.55
C GLY A 3 -22.87 33.31 17.02
N ARG A 4 -23.73 34.02 16.29
CA ARG A 4 -23.71 34.09 14.81
C ARG A 4 -22.48 34.83 14.26
N ASP A 5 -22.03 35.85 14.97
CA ASP A 5 -20.86 36.65 14.56
C ASP A 5 -19.56 35.84 14.66
N LYS A 6 -19.45 35.00 15.70
CA LYS A 6 -18.35 34.04 15.86
C LYS A 6 -18.38 32.95 14.79
N LEU A 7 -19.57 32.48 14.40
CA LEU A 7 -19.74 31.45 13.38
C LEU A 7 -19.22 31.92 12.01
N PHE A 8 -19.62 33.12 11.57
CA PHE A 8 -19.16 33.65 10.28
C PHE A 8 -17.68 33.99 10.29
N GLN A 9 -17.15 34.49 11.40
CA GLN A 9 -15.71 34.69 11.54
C GLN A 9 -14.94 33.37 11.37
N LYS A 10 -15.37 32.29 12.05
CA LYS A 10 -14.75 30.96 11.88
C LYS A 10 -14.84 30.50 10.42
N THR A 11 -15.97 30.76 9.77
CA THR A 11 -16.18 30.33 8.36
C THR A 11 -15.29 31.10 7.39
N ASP A 12 -15.07 32.39 7.63
CA ASP A 12 -14.15 33.22 6.84
C ASP A 12 -12.69 32.76 7.08
N GLU A 13 -12.32 32.44 8.31
CA GLU A 13 -10.99 31.88 8.66
C GLU A 13 -10.75 30.52 7.97
N GLU A 14 -11.75 29.63 7.96
CA GLU A 14 -11.73 28.36 7.22
C GLU A 14 -11.56 28.55 5.71
N VAL A 15 -12.08 29.64 5.14
CA VAL A 15 -11.93 29.92 3.71
C VAL A 15 -10.55 30.50 3.40
N LEU A 16 -9.97 31.28 4.31
CA LEU A 16 -8.72 32.00 4.09
C LEU A 16 -7.47 31.13 4.37
N ASN A 17 -7.52 30.19 5.31
CA ASN A 17 -6.40 29.31 5.64
C ASN A 17 -6.37 28.05 4.74
N GLU A 18 -5.21 27.75 4.16
CA GLU A 18 -5.02 26.62 3.23
C GLU A 18 -4.80 25.25 3.91
N GLU A 19 -4.68 25.20 5.25
CA GLU A 19 -4.24 23.99 5.98
C GLU A 19 -4.99 23.72 7.30
N VAL A 20 -6.31 23.91 7.37
CA VAL A 20 -7.06 23.49 8.58
C VAL A 20 -8.29 22.68 8.21
N GLU A 21 -8.08 21.41 7.83
CA GLU A 21 -9.05 20.38 8.17
C GLU A 21 -8.76 19.94 9.61
N GLU A 22 -9.34 20.64 10.58
CA GLU A 22 -9.53 20.06 11.91
C GLU A 22 -10.41 18.82 11.72
N GLN A 23 -9.80 17.63 11.76
CA GLN A 23 -10.51 16.35 11.78
C GLN A 23 -11.27 16.22 13.10
N VAL A 24 -12.44 16.85 13.16
CA VAL A 24 -13.43 16.53 14.18
C VAL A 24 -14.11 15.23 13.74
N THR A 25 -13.96 14.18 14.54
CA THR A 25 -14.63 12.89 14.41
C THR A 25 -16.13 13.03 14.72
N LEU A 26 -16.85 13.74 13.84
CA LEU A 26 -18.31 13.78 13.83
C LEU A 26 -18.83 12.67 12.93
N SER A 27 -19.94 12.04 13.32
CA SER A 27 -20.66 11.11 12.45
C SER A 27 -21.18 11.84 11.20
N ASP A 28 -21.40 11.11 10.11
CA ASP A 28 -21.86 11.71 8.85
C ASP A 28 -23.20 12.45 8.99
N GLU A 29 -24.08 12.00 9.91
CA GLU A 29 -25.36 12.64 10.21
C GLU A 29 -25.19 13.98 10.96
N GLU A 30 -24.23 14.07 11.89
CA GLU A 30 -23.93 15.30 12.64
C GLU A 30 -23.31 16.39 11.74
N LYS A 31 -22.48 16.00 10.77
CA LYS A 31 -21.91 16.93 9.79
C LYS A 31 -22.98 17.54 8.88
N GLU A 32 -23.94 16.75 8.43
CA GLU A 32 -25.02 17.23 7.55
C GLU A 32 -25.99 18.16 8.29
N THR A 33 -26.30 17.87 9.56
CA THR A 33 -27.13 18.76 10.38
C THR A 33 -26.45 20.09 10.68
N GLU A 34 -25.14 20.09 10.94
CA GLU A 34 -24.37 21.31 11.15
C GLU A 34 -24.32 22.18 9.87
N LYS A 35 -24.07 21.57 8.70
CA LYS A 35 -24.07 22.29 7.41
C LYS A 35 -25.42 22.95 7.13
N ARG A 36 -26.53 22.23 7.37
CA ARG A 36 -27.88 22.76 7.19
C ARG A 36 -28.15 23.95 8.10
N ASN A 37 -27.76 23.86 9.37
CA ASN A 37 -27.91 24.96 10.33
C ASN A 37 -27.07 26.20 9.92
N LYS A 38 -25.83 26.00 9.46
CA LYS A 38 -24.98 27.10 8.94
C LYS A 38 -25.63 27.76 7.71
N GLY A 39 -26.17 26.97 6.79
CA GLY A 39 -26.89 27.45 5.62
C GLY A 39 -28.13 28.29 5.96
N GLU A 40 -28.96 27.83 6.90
CA GLU A 40 -30.17 28.56 7.35
C GLU A 40 -29.80 29.88 8.05
N GLN A 41 -28.73 29.90 8.85
CA GLN A 41 -28.24 31.12 9.48
C GLN A 41 -27.68 32.12 8.46
N LEU A 42 -26.94 31.65 7.46
CA LEU A 42 -26.44 32.47 6.37
C LEU A 42 -27.59 33.06 5.54
N TRP A 43 -28.59 32.25 5.19
CA TRP A 43 -29.78 32.73 4.48
C TRP A 43 -30.50 33.84 5.25
N THR A 44 -30.71 33.62 6.56
CA THR A 44 -31.31 34.63 7.45
C THR A 44 -30.47 35.90 7.52
N ALA A 45 -29.14 35.78 7.50
CA ALA A 45 -28.23 36.92 7.52
C ALA A 45 -28.29 37.76 6.25
N VAL A 46 -28.37 37.11 5.10
CA VAL A 46 -28.52 37.77 3.80
C VAL A 46 -29.85 38.51 3.72
N GLN A 47 -30.94 37.92 4.22
CA GLN A 47 -32.26 38.58 4.26
C GLN A 47 -32.28 39.80 5.20
N ALA A 48 -31.52 39.74 6.30
CA ALA A 48 -31.32 40.87 7.20
C ALA A 48 -30.37 41.95 6.66
N GLY A 49 -29.77 41.74 5.47
CA GLY A 49 -28.83 42.68 4.86
C GLY A 49 -27.48 42.77 5.56
N GLU A 50 -27.04 41.73 6.27
CA GLU A 50 -25.76 41.74 6.97
C GLU A 50 -24.58 41.59 5.99
N THR A 51 -23.65 42.55 6.00
CA THR A 51 -22.49 42.58 5.08
C THR A 51 -21.16 42.66 5.82
N LYS A 52 -21.10 42.18 7.06
CA LYS A 52 -19.92 42.28 7.91
C LYS A 52 -18.80 41.33 7.45
N HIS A 53 -19.15 40.10 7.09
CA HIS A 53 -18.22 38.99 6.80
C HIS A 53 -18.11 38.73 5.29
N LEU A 54 -17.01 38.11 4.86
CA LEU A 54 -16.78 37.78 3.45
C LEU A 54 -17.89 36.86 2.93
N ILE A 55 -18.25 35.83 3.70
CA ILE A 55 -19.31 34.90 3.34
C ILE A 55 -20.67 35.58 3.16
N THR A 56 -21.02 36.54 4.01
CA THR A 56 -22.31 37.25 3.90
C THR A 56 -22.31 38.25 2.74
N LYS A 57 -21.18 38.91 2.46
CA LYS A 57 -21.00 39.76 1.27
C LYS A 57 -21.13 38.98 -0.04
N VAL A 58 -20.46 37.83 -0.15
CA VAL A 58 -20.53 36.96 -1.33
C VAL A 58 -21.95 36.41 -1.50
N ALA A 59 -22.58 35.93 -0.43
CA ALA A 59 -23.96 35.43 -0.48
C ALA A 59 -24.97 36.52 -0.89
N SER A 60 -24.76 37.76 -0.44
CA SER A 60 -25.58 38.92 -0.83
C SER A 60 -25.50 39.19 -2.35
N ILE A 61 -24.30 39.11 -2.94
CA ILE A 61 -24.12 39.27 -4.39
C ILE A 61 -24.78 38.13 -5.15
N LEU A 62 -24.58 36.87 -4.72
CA LEU A 62 -25.21 35.71 -5.34
C LEU A 62 -26.75 35.76 -5.29
N ASN A 63 -27.30 36.36 -4.23
CA ASN A 63 -28.73 36.60 -4.10
C ASN A 63 -29.22 37.68 -5.08
N ARG A 64 -28.56 38.85 -5.09
CA ARG A 64 -28.98 40.04 -5.83
C ARG A 64 -28.67 39.99 -7.34
N PHE A 65 -27.61 39.29 -7.73
CA PHE A 65 -27.08 39.23 -9.09
C PHE A 65 -26.93 37.77 -9.55
N PRO A 66 -28.02 37.10 -9.96
CA PRO A 66 -28.01 35.69 -10.34
C PRO A 66 -27.00 35.32 -11.43
N GLU A 67 -26.68 36.26 -12.32
CA GLU A 67 -25.69 36.10 -13.39
C GLU A 67 -24.28 35.76 -12.87
N THR A 68 -23.98 36.12 -11.61
CA THR A 68 -22.68 35.84 -10.96
C THR A 68 -22.54 34.40 -10.49
N ARG A 69 -23.65 33.66 -10.36
CA ARG A 69 -23.65 32.27 -9.85
C ARG A 69 -22.86 31.31 -10.72
N ASN A 70 -22.69 31.65 -12.00
CA ASN A 70 -22.05 30.80 -13.00
C ASN A 70 -20.56 31.12 -13.23
N SER A 71 -20.03 32.25 -12.75
CA SER A 71 -18.66 32.72 -13.09
C SER A 71 -17.96 33.39 -11.90
N ASP A 72 -16.76 32.91 -11.55
CA ASP A 72 -15.95 33.50 -10.46
C ASP A 72 -15.49 34.90 -10.80
N VAL A 73 -15.15 35.11 -12.06
CA VAL A 73 -14.70 36.42 -12.56
C VAL A 73 -15.86 37.42 -12.49
N ALA A 74 -17.07 37.02 -12.89
CA ALA A 74 -18.24 37.89 -12.79
C ALA A 74 -18.59 38.23 -11.33
N LEU A 75 -18.50 37.22 -10.44
CA LEU A 75 -18.71 37.41 -9.01
C LEU A 75 -17.66 38.34 -8.39
N MET A 76 -16.39 38.17 -8.74
CA MET A 76 -15.29 39.02 -8.27
C MET A 76 -15.47 40.48 -8.71
N ILE A 77 -15.75 40.71 -9.99
CA ILE A 77 -15.98 42.07 -10.52
C ILE A 77 -17.15 42.72 -9.76
N LYS A 78 -18.27 42.00 -9.59
CA LYS A 78 -19.42 42.52 -8.84
C LYS A 78 -19.12 42.75 -7.36
N TYR A 79 -18.26 41.92 -6.76
CA TYR A 79 -17.81 42.12 -5.39
C TYR A 79 -17.00 43.42 -5.26
N TRP A 80 -16.07 43.66 -6.17
CA TRP A 80 -15.27 44.88 -6.16
C TRP A 80 -16.12 46.13 -6.42
N GLU A 81 -17.10 46.05 -7.33
CA GLU A 81 -18.03 47.15 -7.61
C GLU A 81 -18.89 47.53 -6.39
N VAL A 82 -19.40 46.53 -5.66
CA VAL A 82 -20.38 46.75 -4.57
C VAL A 82 -19.71 47.06 -3.24
N PHE A 83 -18.59 46.40 -2.91
CA PHE A 83 -17.99 46.48 -1.57
C PHE A 83 -16.62 47.16 -1.54
N GLN A 84 -15.97 47.37 -2.68
CA GLN A 84 -14.62 47.98 -2.76
C GLN A 84 -14.55 49.18 -3.72
N ASP A 85 -15.72 49.69 -4.14
CA ASP A 85 -15.94 50.87 -5.00
C ASP A 85 -15.06 50.90 -6.27
N HIS A 86 -14.75 49.73 -6.83
CA HIS A 86 -14.02 49.63 -8.09
C HIS A 86 -14.98 49.61 -9.27
N LYS A 87 -15.05 50.71 -10.03
CA LYS A 87 -15.97 50.88 -11.17
C LYS A 87 -15.28 50.99 -12.54
N GLY A 88 -13.97 50.73 -12.58
CA GLY A 88 -13.15 50.88 -13.79
C GLY A 88 -13.01 49.57 -14.57
N ASN A 89 -12.72 49.67 -15.88
CA ASN A 89 -12.37 48.52 -16.72
C ASN A 89 -10.88 48.12 -16.61
N GLN A 90 -10.11 48.82 -15.78
CA GLN A 90 -8.68 48.61 -15.60
C GLN A 90 -8.34 48.65 -14.10
N VAL A 91 -7.54 47.69 -13.66
CA VAL A 91 -7.01 47.59 -12.29
C VAL A 91 -5.51 47.87 -12.35
N SER A 92 -5.02 48.88 -11.64
CA SER A 92 -3.57 49.10 -11.51
C SER A 92 -2.95 48.00 -10.65
N PHE A 93 -1.65 47.75 -10.82
CA PHE A 93 -0.94 46.72 -10.05
C PHE A 93 -1.01 46.97 -8.55
N GLU A 94 -0.91 48.23 -8.09
CA GLU A 94 -1.06 48.57 -6.68
C GLU A 94 -2.46 48.21 -6.15
N LYS A 95 -3.50 48.55 -6.91
CA LYS A 95 -4.90 48.29 -6.52
C LYS A 95 -5.23 46.79 -6.52
N LEU A 96 -4.52 45.98 -7.30
CA LEU A 96 -4.70 44.52 -7.32
C LEU A 96 -4.38 43.88 -5.96
N PHE A 97 -3.44 44.43 -5.19
CA PHE A 97 -3.09 43.91 -3.86
C PHE A 97 -4.05 44.36 -2.76
N GLU A 98 -4.79 45.45 -2.97
CA GLU A 98 -5.78 45.97 -2.02
C GLU A 98 -7.15 45.30 -2.19
N LEU A 99 -7.46 44.84 -3.40
CA LEU A 99 -8.74 44.20 -3.72
C LEU A 99 -8.79 42.75 -3.22
N GLU A 100 -10.00 42.28 -2.93
CA GLU A 100 -10.21 40.90 -2.48
C GLU A 100 -9.84 39.92 -3.60
N ARG A 101 -9.12 38.85 -3.24
CA ARG A 101 -8.58 37.92 -4.24
C ARG A 101 -9.67 37.05 -4.85
N LEU A 102 -9.53 36.75 -6.14
CA LEU A 102 -10.41 35.80 -6.86
C LEU A 102 -10.52 34.47 -6.12
N THR A 103 -9.41 33.97 -5.58
CA THR A 103 -9.33 32.69 -4.86
C THR A 103 -10.22 32.67 -3.62
N SER A 104 -10.20 33.74 -2.81
CA SER A 104 -11.04 33.87 -1.61
C SER A 104 -12.51 33.86 -2.02
N ILE A 105 -12.88 34.70 -2.99
CA ILE A 105 -14.27 34.84 -3.47
C ILE A 105 -14.77 33.53 -4.09
N ALA A 106 -13.94 32.84 -4.86
CA ALA A 106 -14.27 31.57 -5.50
C ALA A 106 -14.49 30.45 -4.46
N ARG A 107 -13.62 30.35 -3.44
CA ARG A 107 -13.77 29.39 -2.32
C ARG A 107 -15.04 29.68 -1.53
N THR A 108 -15.28 30.94 -1.16
CA THR A 108 -16.52 31.33 -0.47
C THR A 108 -17.76 30.95 -1.30
N ARG A 109 -17.73 31.19 -2.61
CA ARG A 109 -18.84 30.79 -3.50
C ARG A 109 -19.02 29.27 -3.51
N ALA A 110 -17.93 28.51 -3.65
CA ALA A 110 -17.97 27.04 -3.64
C ALA A 110 -18.56 26.51 -2.33
N LYS A 111 -18.17 27.07 -1.19
CA LYS A 111 -18.72 26.74 0.13
C LYS A 111 -20.24 26.99 0.19
N ILE A 112 -20.69 28.17 -0.23
CA ILE A 112 -22.12 28.53 -0.25
C ILE A 112 -22.94 27.62 -1.18
N GLN A 113 -22.41 27.31 -2.38
CA GLN A 113 -23.14 26.54 -3.39
C GLN A 113 -23.06 25.03 -3.14
N ASN A 114 -21.89 24.48 -2.82
CA ASN A 114 -21.69 23.04 -2.70
C ASN A 114 -22.00 22.52 -1.30
N GLU A 115 -21.53 23.21 -0.25
CA GLU A 115 -21.75 22.73 1.14
C GLU A 115 -23.14 23.14 1.66
N TYR A 116 -23.58 24.37 1.39
CA TYR A 116 -24.87 24.85 1.92
C TYR A 116 -26.04 24.70 0.95
N GLY A 117 -25.78 24.32 -0.30
CA GLY A 117 -26.83 24.13 -1.28
C GLY A 117 -27.52 25.42 -1.74
N LEU A 118 -27.00 26.61 -1.40
CA LEU A 118 -27.65 27.90 -1.68
C LEU A 118 -27.19 28.52 -3.01
N PHE A 119 -28.05 29.33 -3.63
CA PHE A 119 -27.73 30.15 -4.82
C PHE A 119 -27.07 29.36 -5.97
N GLN A 120 -27.63 28.19 -6.26
CA GLN A 120 -27.10 27.26 -7.24
C GLN A 120 -26.91 27.87 -8.64
N ALA A 121 -25.86 27.41 -9.32
CA ALA A 121 -25.62 27.66 -10.73
C ALA A 121 -26.69 26.96 -11.62
N ASP A 122 -26.84 27.46 -12.85
CA ASP A 122 -27.77 26.92 -13.83
C ASP A 122 -27.45 25.46 -14.18
N LYS A 123 -28.49 24.67 -14.49
CA LYS A 123 -28.37 23.23 -14.79
C LYS A 123 -27.33 22.90 -15.86
N LYS A 124 -27.15 23.77 -16.87
CA LYS A 124 -26.16 23.60 -17.96
C LYS A 124 -24.72 23.69 -17.46
N TYR A 125 -24.41 24.63 -16.56
CA TYR A 125 -23.07 24.81 -16.00
C TYR A 125 -22.74 23.79 -14.92
N ARG A 126 -23.76 23.31 -14.19
CA ARG A 126 -23.60 22.21 -13.21
C ARG A 126 -23.11 20.92 -13.88
N ARG A 127 -23.70 20.54 -15.02
CA ARG A 127 -23.26 19.37 -15.81
C ARG A 127 -21.85 19.53 -16.37
N TYR A 128 -21.50 20.73 -16.84
CA TYR A 128 -20.16 21.01 -17.35
C TYR A 128 -19.08 20.94 -16.25
N ARG A 129 -19.37 21.44 -15.04
CA ARG A 129 -18.46 21.35 -13.89
C ARG A 129 -18.31 19.93 -13.37
N GLN A 130 -19.39 19.16 -13.27
CA GLN A 130 -19.34 17.73 -12.93
C GLN A 130 -18.45 16.95 -13.91
N SER A 131 -18.60 17.17 -15.22
CA SER A 131 -17.75 16.52 -16.21
C SER A 131 -16.27 16.94 -16.11
N LYS A 132 -15.97 18.18 -15.70
CA LYS A 132 -14.61 18.67 -15.51
C LYS A 132 -13.98 18.16 -14.22
N GLU A 133 -14.74 18.03 -13.14
CA GLU A 133 -14.31 17.42 -11.88
C GLU A 133 -14.07 15.91 -12.03
N GLU A 134 -14.91 15.21 -12.80
CA GLU A 134 -14.66 13.81 -13.17
C GLU A 134 -13.38 13.68 -13.98
N ILE A 135 -13.18 14.52 -15.01
CA ILE A 135 -11.95 14.53 -15.80
C ILE A 135 -10.73 14.90 -14.95
N GLN A 136 -10.85 15.85 -14.01
CA GLN A 136 -9.76 16.25 -13.12
C GLN A 136 -9.44 15.15 -12.10
N LYS A 137 -10.45 14.47 -11.55
CA LYS A 137 -10.27 13.27 -10.69
C LYS A 137 -9.61 12.14 -11.46
N GLU A 138 -10.04 11.87 -12.69
CA GLU A 138 -9.40 10.89 -13.56
C GLU A 138 -7.95 11.25 -13.87
N TYR A 139 -7.66 12.54 -14.09
CA TYR A 139 -6.32 13.04 -14.31
C TYR A 139 -5.46 12.91 -13.05
N GLU A 140 -5.97 13.28 -11.87
CA GLU A 140 -5.29 13.14 -10.58
C GLU A 140 -5.02 11.67 -10.21
N ILE A 141 -5.95 10.76 -10.51
CA ILE A 141 -5.75 9.31 -10.40
C ILE A 141 -4.67 8.84 -11.37
N ALA A 142 -4.64 9.35 -12.60
CA ALA A 142 -3.66 8.98 -13.62
C ALA A 142 -2.27 9.60 -13.39
N THR A 143 -2.17 10.74 -12.69
CA THR A 143 -0.91 11.45 -12.43
C THR A 143 -0.29 11.16 -11.07
N LYS A 144 -0.92 10.34 -10.21
CA LYS A 144 -0.22 9.82 -9.02
C LYS A 144 0.98 9.00 -9.49
N PRO A 145 2.22 9.30 -9.04
CA PRO A 145 3.35 8.43 -9.32
C PRO A 145 2.99 7.02 -8.84
N ALA A 146 3.18 6.02 -9.71
CA ALA A 146 2.92 4.63 -9.36
C ALA A 146 3.78 4.30 -8.12
N ILE A 147 3.14 4.07 -6.98
CA ILE A 147 3.85 3.63 -5.78
C ILE A 147 4.53 2.31 -6.16
N GLU A 148 5.85 2.27 -6.04
CA GLU A 148 6.62 1.10 -6.44
C GLU A 148 6.16 -0.12 -5.64
N SER A 149 6.00 -1.26 -6.32
CA SER A 149 5.51 -2.50 -5.71
C SER A 149 6.62 -3.49 -5.44
N ILE A 150 6.59 -4.13 -4.29
CA ILE A 150 7.36 -5.33 -3.95
C ILE A 150 6.47 -6.54 -4.23
N ASP A 151 6.96 -7.47 -5.05
CA ASP A 151 6.25 -8.71 -5.37
C ASP A 151 6.84 -9.85 -4.51
N ILE A 152 6.02 -10.43 -3.64
CA ILE A 152 6.43 -11.50 -2.70
C ILE A 152 5.83 -12.82 -3.17
N TYR A 153 6.67 -13.83 -3.38
CA TYR A 153 6.27 -15.18 -3.73
C TYR A 153 6.64 -16.10 -2.56
N ALA A 154 5.66 -16.79 -1.99
CA ALA A 154 5.86 -17.56 -0.78
C ALA A 154 5.28 -18.97 -0.85
N ASP A 155 5.92 -19.87 -0.12
CA ASP A 155 5.50 -21.25 0.07
C ASP A 155 5.62 -21.66 1.55
N GLU A 156 4.88 -22.68 1.96
CA GLU A 156 4.82 -23.19 3.33
C GLU A 156 5.30 -24.63 3.43
N SER A 157 6.07 -24.95 4.49
CA SER A 157 6.59 -26.31 4.71
C SER A 157 6.65 -26.66 6.19
N GLY A 158 6.91 -27.93 6.49
CA GLY A 158 7.08 -28.41 7.87
C GLY A 158 5.80 -28.52 8.71
N LYS A 159 4.60 -28.49 8.08
CA LYS A 159 3.30 -28.63 8.79
C LYS A 159 3.22 -29.84 9.71
N ASN A 160 3.86 -30.94 9.32
CA ASN A 160 3.86 -32.21 10.06
C ASN A 160 5.16 -32.46 10.84
N ASP A 161 6.12 -31.53 10.80
CA ASP A 161 7.42 -31.65 11.48
C ASP A 161 7.44 -30.85 12.80
N ASP A 162 8.62 -30.52 13.34
CA ASP A 162 8.73 -29.76 14.60
C ASP A 162 8.64 -28.26 14.35
N PHE A 163 9.26 -27.79 13.27
CA PHE A 163 9.22 -26.41 12.81
C PHE A 163 8.21 -26.24 11.67
N ALA A 164 7.27 -25.32 11.83
CA ALA A 164 6.47 -24.80 10.71
C ALA A 164 7.20 -23.61 10.07
N ILE A 165 7.24 -23.56 8.74
CA ILE A 165 8.07 -22.60 8.01
C ILE A 165 7.25 -21.95 6.90
N VAL A 166 7.41 -20.64 6.75
CA VAL A 166 7.03 -19.91 5.54
C VAL A 166 8.29 -19.28 4.97
N GLY A 167 8.64 -19.65 3.74
CA GLY A 167 9.77 -19.08 3.02
C GLY A 167 9.31 -18.37 1.76
N SER A 168 10.10 -17.40 1.31
CA SER A 168 9.72 -16.51 0.22
C SER A 168 10.90 -15.94 -0.55
N ILE A 169 10.63 -15.62 -1.81
CA ILE A 169 11.45 -14.74 -2.65
C ILE A 169 10.70 -13.42 -2.88
N TRP A 170 11.40 -12.32 -2.68
CA TRP A 170 10.90 -10.96 -2.80
C TRP A 170 11.55 -10.33 -4.01
N ILE A 171 10.75 -9.79 -4.90
CA ILE A 171 11.23 -9.05 -6.06
C ILE A 171 11.01 -7.57 -5.80
N LEU A 172 12.12 -6.87 -5.57
CA LEU A 172 12.12 -5.46 -5.16
C LEU A 172 11.92 -4.51 -6.35
N ALA A 173 12.32 -4.97 -7.54
CA ALA A 173 12.12 -4.28 -8.81
C ALA A 173 12.16 -5.27 -9.99
N GLY A 174 11.54 -4.91 -11.13
CA GLY A 174 11.72 -5.57 -12.43
C GLY A 174 11.45 -7.08 -12.52
N GLY A 175 10.51 -7.62 -11.74
CA GLY A 175 10.20 -9.06 -11.73
C GLY A 175 9.76 -9.68 -13.04
N GLY A 176 9.25 -8.87 -13.98
CA GLY A 176 8.94 -9.33 -15.34
C GLY A 176 10.16 -9.86 -16.09
N ILE A 177 11.34 -9.23 -15.90
CA ILE A 177 12.58 -9.62 -16.58
C ILE A 177 13.07 -10.96 -16.06
N LEU A 178 13.12 -11.12 -14.73
CA LEU A 178 13.56 -12.37 -14.10
C LEU A 178 12.62 -13.54 -14.48
N ASN A 179 11.31 -13.33 -14.42
CA ASN A 179 10.35 -14.39 -14.75
C ASN A 179 10.44 -14.80 -16.23
N ALA A 180 10.65 -13.84 -17.15
CA ALA A 180 10.88 -14.13 -18.57
C ALA A 180 12.15 -14.98 -18.76
N ARG A 181 13.26 -14.60 -18.12
CA ARG A 181 14.52 -15.36 -18.21
C ARG A 181 14.41 -16.77 -17.64
N LEU A 182 13.70 -16.96 -16.54
CA LEU A 182 13.45 -18.29 -15.97
C LEU A 182 12.62 -19.16 -16.93
N ALA A 183 11.66 -18.57 -17.64
CA ALA A 183 10.88 -19.26 -18.66
C ALA A 183 11.74 -19.65 -19.87
N ASP A 184 12.52 -18.70 -20.39
CA ASP A 184 13.41 -18.90 -21.54
C ASP A 184 14.43 -20.00 -21.26
N TRP A 185 15.13 -19.91 -20.12
CA TRP A 185 16.11 -20.92 -19.69
C TRP A 185 15.48 -22.31 -19.58
N SER A 186 14.29 -22.42 -18.98
CA SER A 186 13.59 -23.71 -18.85
C SER A 186 13.23 -24.30 -20.22
N GLN A 187 12.88 -23.46 -21.18
CA GLN A 187 12.57 -23.88 -22.55
C GLN A 187 13.84 -24.31 -23.30
N GLU A 188 14.94 -23.57 -23.17
CA GLU A 188 16.24 -23.91 -23.77
C GLU A 188 16.77 -25.23 -23.22
N GLN A 189 16.76 -25.43 -21.90
CA GLN A 189 17.22 -26.67 -21.29
C GLN A 189 16.41 -27.89 -21.75
N LYS A 190 15.09 -27.75 -21.96
CA LYS A 190 14.25 -28.83 -22.49
C LYS A 190 14.58 -29.21 -23.94
N GLN A 191 15.13 -28.29 -24.73
CA GLN A 191 15.59 -28.59 -26.08
C GLN A 191 16.87 -29.43 -26.07
N ILE A 192 17.70 -29.27 -25.03
CA ILE A 192 18.95 -30.00 -24.85
C ILE A 192 18.67 -31.37 -24.20
N ASP A 193 17.86 -31.39 -23.14
CA ASP A 193 17.52 -32.57 -22.37
C ASP A 193 16.01 -32.63 -22.11
N SER A 194 15.35 -33.58 -22.78
CA SER A 194 13.92 -33.82 -22.62
C SER A 194 13.49 -34.29 -21.22
N THR A 195 14.45 -34.66 -20.35
CA THR A 195 14.18 -35.09 -18.98
C THR A 195 14.06 -33.93 -17.99
N VAL A 196 14.34 -32.70 -18.42
CA VAL A 196 14.13 -31.47 -17.66
C VAL A 196 12.66 -31.36 -17.26
N PRO A 197 12.34 -31.20 -15.95
CA PRO A 197 10.97 -31.22 -15.49
C PRO A 197 10.19 -29.97 -15.94
N ASN A 198 8.86 -30.09 -15.97
CA ASN A 198 7.99 -28.95 -16.22
C ASN A 198 7.89 -27.98 -15.04
N GLU A 199 8.15 -28.49 -13.83
CA GLU A 199 8.11 -27.75 -12.57
C GLU A 199 9.29 -28.20 -11.70
N PHE A 200 9.91 -27.23 -11.06
CA PHE A 200 10.90 -27.47 -10.03
C PHE A 200 10.22 -27.46 -8.66
N HIS A 201 10.20 -28.63 -8.01
CA HIS A 201 9.80 -28.75 -6.61
C HIS A 201 10.88 -29.47 -5.83
N PHE A 202 11.12 -29.04 -4.60
CA PHE A 202 12.12 -29.59 -3.70
C PHE A 202 11.88 -31.07 -3.43
N ASN A 203 10.61 -31.47 -3.29
CA ASN A 203 10.24 -32.87 -3.07
C ASN A 203 10.59 -33.79 -4.26
N LYS A 204 10.69 -33.25 -5.49
CA LYS A 204 11.03 -33.94 -6.76
C LYS A 204 12.55 -34.07 -6.98
N ILE A 205 13.40 -33.49 -6.13
CA ILE A 205 14.85 -33.78 -6.13
C ILE A 205 15.04 -35.26 -5.78
N LYS A 206 15.67 -36.02 -6.67
CA LYS A 206 15.86 -37.46 -6.47
C LYS A 206 16.97 -37.69 -5.46
N ASN A 207 16.73 -38.54 -4.46
CA ASN A 207 17.70 -38.85 -3.41
C ASN A 207 19.05 -39.34 -3.94
N ASN A 208 19.07 -39.96 -5.13
CA ASN A 208 20.29 -40.46 -5.79
C ASN A 208 21.13 -39.36 -6.47
N GLY A 209 20.65 -38.12 -6.51
CA GLY A 209 21.39 -36.97 -7.06
C GLY A 209 21.28 -36.79 -8.57
N ASN A 210 20.59 -37.66 -9.30
CA ASN A 210 20.61 -37.62 -10.78
C ASN A 210 20.14 -36.30 -11.39
N ASN A 211 19.29 -35.53 -10.71
CA ASN A 211 18.79 -34.24 -11.19
C ASN A 211 19.29 -33.05 -10.36
N ILE A 212 20.21 -33.24 -9.40
CA ILE A 212 20.58 -32.16 -8.47
C ILE A 212 21.26 -30.99 -9.18
N LEU A 213 22.12 -31.26 -10.16
CA LEU A 213 22.83 -30.23 -10.92
C LEU A 213 21.86 -29.30 -11.63
N LEU A 214 20.82 -29.86 -12.27
CA LEU A 214 19.78 -29.08 -12.94
C LEU A 214 19.04 -28.14 -11.97
N TYR A 215 18.79 -28.58 -10.73
CA TYR A 215 18.17 -27.75 -9.71
C TYR A 215 19.11 -26.64 -9.22
N LYS A 216 20.40 -26.94 -9.07
CA LYS A 216 21.43 -25.94 -8.74
C LYS A 216 21.54 -24.87 -9.84
N ASP A 217 21.52 -25.28 -11.10
CA ASP A 217 21.58 -24.37 -12.25
C ASP A 217 20.33 -23.49 -12.35
N PHE A 218 19.14 -24.05 -12.12
CA PHE A 218 17.91 -23.28 -12.06
C PHE A 218 17.95 -22.23 -10.95
N PHE A 219 18.43 -22.60 -9.76
CA PHE A 219 18.55 -21.67 -8.63
C PHE A 219 19.63 -20.59 -8.88
N ASN A 220 20.74 -20.95 -9.55
CA ASN A 220 21.79 -20.00 -9.94
C ASN A 220 21.31 -18.91 -10.88
N LEU A 221 20.38 -19.24 -11.77
CA LEU A 221 19.81 -18.24 -12.67
C LEU A 221 19.11 -17.13 -11.89
N VAL A 222 18.41 -17.47 -10.81
CA VAL A 222 17.80 -16.49 -9.92
C VAL A 222 18.88 -15.62 -9.26
N MET A 223 19.93 -16.25 -8.76
CA MET A 223 21.03 -15.54 -8.08
C MET A 223 21.83 -14.63 -9.00
N SER A 224 21.87 -14.91 -10.32
CA SER A 224 22.50 -14.01 -11.30
C SER A 224 21.87 -12.62 -11.33
N GLU A 225 20.62 -12.49 -10.87
CA GLU A 225 19.87 -11.23 -10.73
C GLU A 225 19.67 -10.82 -9.26
N GLY A 226 20.55 -11.26 -8.35
CA GLY A 226 20.42 -11.11 -6.89
C GLY A 226 20.26 -9.67 -6.39
N HIS A 227 20.62 -8.66 -7.18
CA HIS A 227 20.39 -7.25 -6.85
C HIS A 227 18.90 -6.87 -6.83
N MET A 228 18.03 -7.62 -7.53
CA MET A 228 16.60 -7.36 -7.64
C MET A 228 15.75 -8.29 -6.75
N SER A 229 16.37 -9.34 -6.20
CA SER A 229 15.70 -10.35 -5.41
C SER A 229 16.21 -10.42 -3.98
N SER A 230 15.36 -10.85 -3.07
CA SER A 230 15.71 -11.11 -1.68
C SER A 230 15.00 -12.36 -1.17
N PHE A 231 15.63 -13.09 -0.25
CA PHE A 231 15.15 -14.37 0.27
C PHE A 231 14.88 -14.26 1.76
N LYS A 232 13.64 -14.49 2.16
CA LYS A 232 13.20 -14.32 3.54
C LYS A 232 12.45 -15.55 3.99
N ALA A 233 12.73 -16.02 5.19
CA ALA A 233 11.92 -17.05 5.81
C ALA A 233 11.71 -16.81 7.30
N ILE A 234 10.61 -17.37 7.77
CA ILE A 234 10.28 -17.43 9.18
C ILE A 234 9.93 -18.86 9.55
N ALA A 235 10.49 -19.33 10.66
CA ALA A 235 10.29 -20.67 11.19
C ALA A 235 9.90 -20.59 12.66
N VAL A 236 8.96 -21.43 13.09
CA VAL A 236 8.56 -21.53 14.49
C VAL A 236 8.53 -22.99 14.93
N ASN A 237 9.13 -23.27 16.09
CA ASN A 237 9.03 -24.56 16.75
C ASN A 237 7.61 -24.72 17.33
N LYS A 238 6.75 -25.43 16.61
CA LYS A 238 5.35 -25.65 17.04
C LYS A 238 5.20 -26.73 18.10
N THR A 239 6.26 -27.48 18.45
CA THR A 239 6.17 -28.52 19.50
C THR A 239 5.84 -27.94 20.87
N LYS A 240 6.09 -26.63 21.07
CA LYS A 240 5.80 -25.90 22.30
C LYS A 240 4.56 -25.00 22.20
N ILE A 241 3.82 -25.06 21.09
CA ILE A 241 2.66 -24.20 20.81
C ILE A 241 1.38 -25.03 20.81
N THR A 242 0.34 -24.54 21.48
CA THR A 242 -0.96 -25.22 21.58
C THR A 242 -1.96 -24.82 20.49
N LYS A 243 -1.66 -23.78 19.71
CA LYS A 243 -2.50 -23.29 18.63
C LYS A 243 -2.58 -24.28 17.45
N PRO A 244 -3.70 -24.30 16.71
CA PRO A 244 -3.82 -25.05 15.46
C PRO A 244 -2.77 -24.63 14.42
N ILE A 245 -2.30 -25.58 13.61
CA ILE A 245 -1.27 -25.33 12.59
C ILE A 245 -1.66 -24.23 11.60
N ASP A 246 -2.93 -24.17 11.17
CA ASP A 246 -3.37 -23.19 10.19
C ASP A 246 -3.36 -21.76 10.74
N GLU A 247 -3.61 -21.59 12.05
CA GLU A 247 -3.48 -20.30 12.74
C GLU A 247 -2.00 -19.88 12.82
N ILE A 248 -1.12 -20.82 13.16
CA ILE A 248 0.33 -20.58 13.19
C ILE A 248 0.81 -20.13 11.81
N ILE A 249 0.44 -20.85 10.74
CA ILE A 249 0.84 -20.50 9.37
C ILE A 249 0.32 -19.12 8.96
N THR A 250 -0.92 -18.77 9.35
CA THR A 250 -1.49 -17.43 9.10
C THR A 250 -0.65 -16.34 9.77
N GLU A 251 -0.22 -16.55 11.01
CA GLU A 251 0.68 -15.64 11.73
C GLU A 251 2.05 -15.55 11.05
N LEU A 252 2.60 -16.67 10.59
CA LEU A 252 3.89 -16.70 9.89
C LEU A 252 3.86 -15.89 8.58
N PHE A 253 2.77 -15.94 7.80
CA PHE A 253 2.65 -15.12 6.59
C PHE A 253 2.78 -13.63 6.87
N TYR A 254 2.12 -13.15 7.92
CA TYR A 254 2.25 -11.75 8.33
C TYR A 254 3.66 -11.43 8.85
N GLN A 255 4.18 -12.24 9.77
CA GLN A 255 5.47 -11.98 10.39
C GLN A 255 6.61 -12.03 9.36
N LEU A 256 6.51 -12.87 8.34
CA LEU A 256 7.43 -12.90 7.20
C LEU A 256 7.53 -11.52 6.54
N VAL A 257 6.38 -10.90 6.24
CA VAL A 257 6.36 -9.57 5.62
C VAL A 257 6.90 -8.51 6.57
N ARG A 258 6.44 -8.49 7.82
CA ARG A 258 6.88 -7.49 8.78
C ARG A 258 8.40 -7.53 8.97
N LYS A 259 8.94 -8.69 9.32
CA LYS A 259 10.38 -8.86 9.55
C LYS A 259 11.20 -8.71 8.27
N GLY A 260 10.66 -9.13 7.12
CA GLY A 260 11.28 -8.90 5.82
C GLY A 260 11.38 -7.41 5.47
N VAL A 261 10.31 -6.62 5.63
CA VAL A 261 10.32 -5.17 5.38
C VAL A 261 11.27 -4.45 6.33
N GLU A 262 11.27 -4.83 7.62
CA GLU A 262 12.24 -4.31 8.60
C GLU A 262 13.69 -4.59 8.15
N HIS A 263 13.98 -5.82 7.70
CA HIS A 263 15.31 -6.19 7.19
C HIS A 263 15.71 -5.40 5.94
N GLU A 264 14.83 -5.29 4.94
CA GLU A 264 15.12 -4.56 3.70
C GLU A 264 15.29 -3.04 3.95
N LYS A 265 14.52 -2.48 4.89
CA LYS A 265 14.66 -1.07 5.30
C LYS A 265 15.98 -0.85 6.04
N ASN A 266 16.32 -1.72 6.99
CA ASN A 266 17.54 -1.61 7.80
C ASN A 266 18.82 -1.82 6.97
N THR A 267 18.75 -2.62 5.92
CA THR A 267 19.86 -2.82 4.97
C THR A 267 19.87 -1.79 3.83
N GLY A 268 18.91 -0.86 3.79
CA GLY A 268 18.84 0.23 2.82
C GLY A 268 18.44 -0.19 1.40
N ARG A 269 17.91 -1.40 1.23
CA ARG A 269 17.50 -1.94 -0.08
C ARG A 269 16.14 -1.43 -0.54
N ILE A 270 15.29 -1.01 0.39
CA ILE A 270 14.01 -0.35 0.10
C ILE A 270 13.84 0.92 0.91
N GLY A 271 13.11 1.89 0.33
CA GLY A 271 12.51 3.01 1.04
C GLY A 271 10.99 2.91 0.98
N LEU A 272 10.30 3.44 1.98
CA LEU A 272 8.85 3.58 2.01
C LEU A 272 8.45 4.99 1.46
N PRO A 273 7.26 5.17 0.85
CA PRO A 273 6.14 4.23 0.79
C PRO A 273 6.24 3.16 -0.31
N LYS A 274 5.68 1.98 -0.05
CA LYS A 274 5.63 0.84 -1.00
C LYS A 274 4.28 0.13 -1.00
N GLN A 275 3.99 -0.52 -2.12
CA GLN A 275 2.88 -1.48 -2.23
C GLN A 275 3.41 -2.90 -2.21
N ILE A 276 2.66 -3.83 -1.62
CA ILE A 276 2.97 -5.27 -1.66
C ILE A 276 1.96 -5.99 -2.55
N LYS A 277 2.48 -6.81 -3.47
CA LYS A 277 1.71 -7.87 -4.12
C LYS A 277 2.19 -9.20 -3.56
N TYR A 278 1.29 -9.91 -2.89
CA TYR A 278 1.60 -11.15 -2.22
C TYR A 278 1.03 -12.33 -3.00
N PHE A 279 1.89 -13.27 -3.33
CA PHE A 279 1.58 -14.47 -4.08
C PHE A 279 1.95 -15.69 -3.25
N LYS A 280 0.95 -16.48 -2.85
CA LYS A 280 1.14 -17.74 -2.13
C LYS A 280 1.00 -18.91 -3.10
N ASP A 281 1.75 -19.99 -2.89
CA ASP A 281 1.47 -21.25 -3.61
C ASP A 281 0.08 -21.80 -3.28
N LYS A 282 -0.58 -22.31 -4.31
CA LYS A 282 -1.93 -22.83 -4.20
C LYS A 282 -1.91 -24.25 -3.65
N GLU A 283 -2.60 -24.45 -2.53
CA GLU A 283 -2.80 -25.78 -1.95
C GLU A 283 -4.16 -26.36 -2.35
N ASP A 284 -4.18 -27.65 -2.69
CA ASP A 284 -5.43 -28.36 -2.93
C ASP A 284 -6.27 -28.45 -1.65
N GLY A 285 -7.54 -28.03 -1.73
CA GLY A 285 -8.44 -27.98 -0.59
C GLY A 285 -8.32 -26.73 0.28
N GLU A 286 -7.54 -25.72 -0.14
CA GLU A 286 -7.43 -24.45 0.56
C GLU A 286 -8.77 -23.70 0.60
N SER A 287 -9.19 -23.31 1.81
CA SER A 287 -10.44 -22.61 2.03
C SER A 287 -10.33 -21.14 1.63
N ALA A 288 -11.30 -20.64 0.86
CA ALA A 288 -11.43 -19.21 0.57
C ALA A 288 -11.53 -18.35 1.84
N LEU A 289 -12.06 -18.91 2.94
CA LEU A 289 -12.08 -18.25 4.23
C LEU A 289 -10.67 -18.03 4.79
N ARG A 290 -9.79 -19.04 4.69
CA ARG A 290 -8.39 -18.95 5.15
C ARG A 290 -7.62 -17.91 4.35
N LEU A 291 -7.78 -17.89 3.03
CA LEU A 291 -7.17 -16.87 2.17
C LEU A 291 -7.64 -15.46 2.55
N SER A 292 -8.94 -15.29 2.79
CA SER A 292 -9.52 -14.02 3.24
C SER A 292 -8.99 -13.60 4.61
N GLN A 293 -8.81 -14.55 5.54
CA GLN A 293 -8.23 -14.29 6.87
C GLN A 293 -6.77 -13.83 6.78
N ILE A 294 -5.94 -14.48 5.95
CA ILE A 294 -4.54 -14.06 5.74
C ILE A 294 -4.52 -12.66 5.13
N GLN A 295 -5.33 -12.41 4.10
CA GLN A 295 -5.41 -11.10 3.45
C GLN A 295 -5.84 -10.01 4.44
N GLN A 296 -6.89 -10.23 5.22
CA GLN A 296 -7.38 -9.28 6.22
C GLN A 296 -6.33 -9.03 7.30
N SER A 297 -5.67 -10.09 7.78
CA SER A 297 -4.58 -9.98 8.76
C SER A 297 -3.45 -9.11 8.24
N LEU A 298 -3.02 -9.28 6.98
CA LEU A 298 -2.01 -8.42 6.36
C LEU A 298 -2.47 -6.96 6.28
N ILE A 299 -3.70 -6.70 5.82
CA ILE A 299 -4.25 -5.33 5.69
C ILE A 299 -4.29 -4.63 7.05
N ASP A 300 -4.89 -5.27 8.05
CA ASP A 300 -5.09 -4.69 9.38
C ASP A 300 -3.75 -4.39 10.06
N ASN A 301 -2.81 -5.35 9.99
CA ASN A 301 -1.50 -5.17 10.59
C ASN A 301 -0.63 -4.16 9.84
N PHE A 302 -0.74 -4.07 8.51
CA PHE A 302 -0.03 -3.02 7.77
C PHE A 302 -0.52 -1.63 8.18
N LYS A 303 -1.84 -1.45 8.28
CA LYS A 303 -2.39 -0.17 8.75
C LYS A 303 -1.95 0.16 10.18
N LEU A 304 -1.89 -0.84 11.06
CA LEU A 304 -1.48 -0.66 12.45
C LEU A 304 0.01 -0.29 12.61
N HIS A 305 0.89 -0.91 11.83
CA HIS A 305 2.34 -0.80 12.03
C HIS A 305 3.06 0.13 11.05
N TYR A 306 2.46 0.40 9.89
CA TYR A 306 3.05 1.21 8.82
C TYR A 306 2.11 2.32 8.32
N GLU A 307 0.91 2.46 8.89
CA GLU A 307 -0.10 3.44 8.46
C GLU A 307 -0.35 3.40 6.93
N ASP A 308 0.05 4.45 6.20
CA ASP A 308 -0.07 4.53 4.73
C ASP A 308 1.28 4.33 4.01
N GLU A 309 2.36 4.05 4.75
CA GLU A 309 3.70 3.79 4.20
C GLU A 309 3.82 2.40 3.56
N LEU A 310 3.05 1.42 4.01
CA LEU A 310 3.01 0.08 3.43
C LEU A 310 1.57 -0.37 3.23
N THR A 311 1.21 -0.71 1.99
CA THR A 311 -0.16 -1.12 1.65
C THR A 311 -0.17 -2.42 0.87
N LEU A 312 -1.17 -3.27 1.14
CA LEU A 312 -1.39 -4.50 0.37
C LEU A 312 -2.20 -4.17 -0.88
N ASN A 313 -1.56 -4.24 -2.04
CA ASN A 313 -2.22 -3.99 -3.33
C ASN A 313 -2.90 -5.26 -3.87
N ALA A 314 -2.30 -6.44 -3.66
CA ALA A 314 -2.89 -7.70 -4.08
C ALA A 314 -2.46 -8.85 -3.16
N PHE A 315 -3.38 -9.80 -2.96
CA PHE A 315 -3.10 -11.10 -2.35
C PHE A 315 -3.74 -12.19 -3.20
N MET A 316 -2.93 -13.13 -3.69
CA MET A 316 -3.38 -14.18 -4.62
C MET A 316 -2.77 -15.53 -4.27
N SER A 317 -3.58 -16.58 -4.38
CA SER A 317 -3.12 -17.97 -4.39
C SER A 317 -2.91 -18.38 -5.85
N ILE A 318 -1.67 -18.71 -6.21
CA ILE A 318 -1.25 -18.97 -7.59
C ILE A 318 -0.76 -20.41 -7.71
N ASP A 319 -1.14 -21.06 -8.80
CA ASP A 319 -0.64 -22.39 -9.16
C ASP A 319 0.84 -22.32 -9.58
N SER A 320 1.70 -23.08 -8.91
CA SER A 320 3.14 -23.18 -9.21
C SER A 320 3.46 -23.50 -10.68
N ARG A 321 2.55 -24.11 -11.45
CA ARG A 321 2.69 -24.28 -12.91
C ARG A 321 2.80 -22.96 -13.67
N THR A 322 2.15 -21.94 -13.16
CA THR A 322 2.00 -20.63 -13.79
C THR A 322 3.04 -19.62 -13.33
N SER A 323 3.79 -19.91 -12.25
CA SER A 323 4.81 -19.02 -11.71
C SER A 323 6.09 -19.77 -11.34
N ARG A 324 7.19 -19.44 -12.02
CA ARG A 324 8.51 -20.01 -11.70
C ARG A 324 9.05 -19.43 -10.39
N LEU A 325 8.64 -18.23 -10.01
CA LEU A 325 9.03 -17.62 -8.74
C LEU A 325 8.39 -18.33 -7.53
N ILE A 326 7.19 -18.89 -7.69
CA ILE A 326 6.60 -19.80 -6.69
C ILE A 326 7.43 -21.08 -6.58
N GLN A 327 7.90 -21.65 -7.70
CA GLN A 327 8.78 -22.82 -7.68
C GLN A 327 10.12 -22.51 -6.98
N VAL A 328 10.68 -21.31 -7.18
CA VAL A 328 11.88 -20.86 -6.45
C VAL A 328 11.60 -20.73 -4.96
N ALA A 329 10.43 -20.19 -4.57
CA ALA A 329 10.00 -20.15 -3.18
C ALA A 329 9.89 -21.56 -2.58
N ASP A 330 9.32 -22.54 -3.28
CA ASP A 330 9.27 -23.96 -2.87
C ASP A 330 10.68 -24.54 -2.66
N LEU A 331 11.62 -24.31 -3.59
CA LEU A 331 13.01 -24.77 -3.45
C LEU A 331 13.70 -24.19 -2.21
N PHE A 332 13.51 -22.90 -1.98
CA PHE A 332 14.08 -22.19 -0.84
C PHE A 332 13.46 -22.66 0.48
N THR A 333 12.12 -22.67 0.58
CA THR A 333 11.39 -23.13 1.76
C THR A 333 11.70 -24.60 2.07
N GLY A 334 11.76 -25.44 1.04
CA GLY A 334 12.14 -26.85 1.16
C GLY A 334 13.56 -27.06 1.66
N ALA A 335 14.53 -26.26 1.20
CA ALA A 335 15.91 -26.28 1.70
C ALA A 335 15.98 -25.91 3.19
N ILE A 336 15.22 -24.90 3.62
CA ILE A 336 15.15 -24.51 5.03
C ILE A 336 14.51 -25.61 5.87
N ASN A 337 13.38 -26.16 5.41
CA ASN A 337 12.71 -27.28 6.09
C ASN A 337 13.64 -28.48 6.25
N ARG A 338 14.44 -28.78 5.21
CA ARG A 338 15.43 -29.87 5.27
C ARG A 338 16.48 -29.60 6.33
N ARG A 339 17.01 -28.39 6.42
CA ARG A 339 18.03 -28.01 7.41
C ARG A 339 17.48 -28.03 8.84
N LEU A 340 16.32 -27.41 9.08
CA LEU A 340 15.74 -27.26 10.41
C LEU A 340 15.11 -28.54 10.96
N ASN A 341 14.31 -29.25 10.17
CA ASN A 341 13.55 -30.41 10.65
C ASN A 341 14.27 -31.75 10.45
N HIS A 342 14.93 -31.95 9.32
CA HIS A 342 15.50 -33.26 9.00
C HIS A 342 16.95 -33.42 9.46
N GLN A 343 17.83 -32.50 9.09
CA GLN A 343 19.26 -32.63 9.37
C GLN A 343 19.57 -32.51 10.87
N ARG A 344 18.80 -31.70 11.62
CA ARG A 344 18.90 -31.64 13.09
C ARG A 344 18.55 -32.97 13.76
N LYS A 345 17.63 -33.74 13.19
CA LYS A 345 17.22 -35.06 13.71
C LYS A 345 18.10 -36.21 13.23
N ASN A 346 18.58 -36.16 11.99
CA ASN A 346 19.30 -37.25 11.33
C ASN A 346 20.60 -36.76 10.66
N PRO A 347 21.59 -36.27 11.42
CA PRO A 347 22.79 -35.64 10.86
C PRO A 347 23.69 -36.60 10.07
N SER A 348 23.52 -37.92 10.23
CA SER A 348 24.34 -38.96 9.59
C SER A 348 23.78 -39.52 8.29
N GLN A 349 22.55 -39.15 7.89
CA GLN A 349 21.91 -39.64 6.66
C GLN A 349 21.78 -38.51 5.62
N LEU A 350 22.86 -38.28 4.88
CA LEU A 350 22.91 -37.27 3.82
C LEU A 350 22.49 -37.86 2.48
N ASN A 351 21.60 -37.17 1.77
CA ASN A 351 21.21 -37.45 0.40
C ASN A 351 21.25 -36.17 -0.47
N ALA A 352 20.85 -36.28 -1.73
CA ALA A 352 20.87 -35.13 -2.66
C ALA A 352 20.03 -33.92 -2.20
N LYS A 353 18.96 -34.10 -1.42
CA LYS A 353 18.19 -32.99 -0.86
C LYS A 353 18.97 -32.27 0.23
N ASP A 354 19.78 -33.01 0.98
CA ASP A 354 20.69 -32.42 1.97
C ASP A 354 21.79 -31.60 1.30
N GLU A 355 22.35 -32.14 0.21
CA GLU A 355 23.35 -31.43 -0.60
C GLU A 355 22.76 -30.16 -1.23
N PHE A 356 21.54 -30.21 -1.76
CA PHE A 356 20.88 -29.02 -2.31
C PHE A 356 20.54 -28.01 -1.20
N ALA A 357 20.11 -28.47 -0.02
CA ALA A 357 19.85 -27.57 1.10
C ALA A 357 21.12 -26.85 1.56
N SER A 358 22.23 -27.57 1.74
CA SER A 358 23.54 -26.97 2.06
C SER A 358 23.98 -25.99 0.98
N TYR A 359 23.81 -26.35 -0.29
CA TYR A 359 24.12 -25.49 -1.42
C TYR A 359 23.37 -24.14 -1.36
N VAL A 360 22.06 -24.16 -1.09
CA VAL A 360 21.26 -22.94 -0.98
C VAL A 360 21.71 -22.08 0.19
N TYR A 361 22.02 -22.69 1.34
CA TYR A 361 22.54 -21.97 2.52
C TYR A 361 23.86 -21.28 2.23
N ASP A 362 24.80 -22.00 1.60
CA ASP A 362 26.13 -21.48 1.27
C ASP A 362 26.04 -20.37 0.20
N LEU A 363 25.25 -20.59 -0.86
CA LEU A 363 25.09 -19.65 -1.96
C LEU A 363 24.46 -18.33 -1.52
N LEU A 364 23.46 -18.40 -0.63
CA LEU A 364 22.78 -17.23 -0.10
C LEU A 364 23.47 -16.63 1.12
N ASN A 365 24.52 -17.28 1.66
CA ASN A 365 25.18 -16.95 2.91
C ASN A 365 24.17 -16.71 4.06
N ILE A 366 23.22 -17.63 4.20
CA ILE A 366 22.03 -17.44 5.04
C ILE A 366 22.42 -17.16 6.50
N VAL A 367 21.88 -16.07 7.05
CA VAL A 367 21.97 -15.74 8.48
C VAL A 367 20.70 -16.22 9.20
N GLU A 368 20.86 -17.14 10.15
CA GLU A 368 19.80 -17.56 11.07
C GLU A 368 19.77 -16.65 12.31
N ILE A 369 18.69 -15.91 12.48
CA ILE A 369 18.41 -15.12 13.68
C ILE A 369 17.46 -15.94 14.56
N SER A 370 17.99 -16.54 15.61
CA SER A 370 17.22 -17.35 16.55
C SER A 370 16.76 -16.51 17.75
N SER A 371 15.46 -16.56 18.04
CA SER A 371 14.85 -15.93 19.22
C SER A 371 14.27 -16.99 20.14
N SER A 372 14.62 -16.90 21.42
CA SER A 372 14.04 -17.72 22.50
C SER A 372 13.11 -16.87 23.35
N SER A 373 12.18 -17.48 24.06
CA SER A 373 11.27 -16.79 24.99
C SER A 373 11.98 -16.01 26.12
N HIS A 374 13.30 -16.16 26.28
CA HIS A 374 14.12 -15.49 27.29
C HIS A 374 15.02 -14.38 26.72
N THR A 375 15.08 -14.23 25.39
CA THR A 375 15.87 -13.24 24.67
C THR A 375 15.02 -12.65 23.55
N LEU A 376 14.13 -11.71 23.91
CA LEU A 376 13.32 -10.91 22.99
C LEU A 376 14.01 -9.61 22.55
N GLU A 377 15.30 -9.43 22.87
CA GLU A 377 16.06 -8.29 22.38
C GLU A 377 16.24 -8.41 20.87
N GLU A 378 15.91 -7.34 20.14
CA GLU A 378 16.21 -7.28 18.71
C GLU A 378 17.73 -7.39 18.54
N PRO A 379 18.23 -8.22 17.62
CA PRO A 379 19.66 -8.36 17.43
C PRO A 379 20.23 -7.01 16.98
N HIS A 380 20.89 -6.30 17.89
CA HIS A 380 21.75 -5.17 17.59
C HIS A 380 23.10 -5.71 17.08
N GLY A 381 23.08 -6.35 15.92
CA GLY A 381 24.27 -6.75 15.18
C GLY A 381 24.22 -6.14 13.78
N GLU A 382 25.36 -5.73 13.23
CA GLU A 382 25.44 -5.39 11.82
C GLU A 382 24.98 -6.60 10.99
N LEU A 383 23.83 -6.47 10.32
CA LEU A 383 23.36 -7.47 9.37
C LEU A 383 24.38 -7.51 8.23
N THR A 384 25.22 -8.54 8.22
CA THR A 384 26.27 -8.71 7.20
C THR A 384 25.71 -9.22 5.86
N ASN A 385 24.46 -9.69 5.85
CA ASN A 385 23.78 -10.17 4.65
C ASN A 385 22.50 -9.36 4.38
N ASP A 386 22.46 -8.73 3.22
CA ASP A 386 21.36 -7.90 2.75
C ASP A 386 20.41 -8.66 1.80
N GLN A 387 20.82 -9.81 1.26
CA GLN A 387 20.02 -10.62 0.33
C GLN A 387 19.19 -11.70 1.00
N SER A 388 19.62 -12.22 2.17
CA SER A 388 18.87 -13.28 2.83
C SER A 388 18.88 -13.21 4.36
N VAL A 389 17.77 -13.64 4.97
CA VAL A 389 17.67 -13.83 6.42
C VAL A 389 16.59 -14.86 6.75
N ILE A 390 16.83 -15.66 7.80
CA ILE A 390 15.85 -16.57 8.39
C ILE A 390 15.64 -16.19 9.85
N TYR A 391 14.38 -15.97 10.24
CA TYR A 391 14.00 -15.79 11.63
C TYR A 391 13.48 -17.12 12.20
N VAL A 392 14.10 -17.61 13.27
CA VAL A 392 13.76 -18.89 13.90
C VAL A 392 13.29 -18.63 15.33
N PHE A 393 12.03 -18.97 15.62
CA PHE A 393 11.43 -18.86 16.94
C PHE A 393 11.35 -20.25 17.57
N ASP A 394 12.03 -20.46 18.71
CA ASP A 394 12.06 -21.75 19.43
C ASP A 394 11.06 -21.87 20.58
#